data_AF-E4YET3-F1
#
_entry.id   AF-E4YET3-F1
#
_cell.length_a   1.000
_cell.length_b   1.000
_cell.length_c   1.000
_cell.angle_alpha   90.00
_cell.angle_beta   90.00
_cell.angle_gamma   90.00
#
_symmetry.space_group_name_H-M   'P 1'
#
loop_
_entity.id
_entity.type
_entity.pdbx_description
1 polymer ?
#
loop_
_entity_poly.entity_id
_entity_poly.type
_entity_poly.pdbx_seq_one_letter_code
_entity_poly.pdbx_strand_id
1 'polypeptide(L)'
;MWTGQDRPETDKIVQKRPKTDRFSAPFLIFLHLNQQNIYHPNDEFNKKARAKLKLWKDKVQISDWNLLLTRADVVKFVVVRHPLTRFVSVWDDHFCRNCDHPKDPFLEKKIILDDNAEYKISLPELAQAVVDQETSTDMFESQLNACRLCEIEYDYILKLETIDQDFPYLMAKLGRLDNSKELISPETVHRIKNANLYSFFFATLAPSQLNNLLQHYLRDLNLLGYTFNQAKKLIGGWE
;
A
#
# COMPACT_ATOMS: atom_id res chain seq x y z
N MET A 1 36.41 34.49 -27.27
CA MET A 1 35.79 34.90 -26.00
C MET A 1 34.28 34.84 -26.24
N TRP A 2 33.50 33.77 -25.95
CA TRP A 2 33.25 33.09 -24.66
C TRP A 2 33.23 34.09 -23.49
N THR A 3 32.18 34.28 -22.67
CA THR A 3 30.86 33.64 -22.46
C THR A 3 30.03 34.61 -21.58
N GLY A 4 28.71 34.71 -21.68
CA GLY A 4 27.76 33.76 -21.05
C GLY A 4 27.36 34.29 -19.67
N GLN A 5 26.18 34.91 -19.58
CA GLN A 5 25.62 35.42 -18.34
C GLN A 5 24.67 34.36 -17.78
N ASP A 6 25.13 33.68 -16.72
CA ASP A 6 24.44 32.61 -16.03
C ASP A 6 23.13 33.13 -15.40
N ARG A 7 22.00 32.59 -15.87
CA ARG A 7 20.81 32.45 -15.03
C ARG A 7 20.98 31.15 -14.24
N PRO A 8 20.67 31.11 -12.94
CA PRO A 8 20.58 29.84 -12.23
C PRO A 8 19.43 29.04 -12.85
N GLU A 9 19.83 28.01 -13.58
CA GLU A 9 18.99 26.93 -14.07
C GLU A 9 18.32 26.31 -12.85
N THR A 10 17.00 26.49 -12.72
CA THR A 10 16.23 25.74 -11.75
C THR A 10 16.35 24.29 -12.14
N ASP A 11 17.20 23.55 -11.42
CA ASP A 11 17.30 22.10 -11.49
C ASP A 11 15.89 21.52 -11.33
N LYS A 12 15.25 21.24 -12.46
CA LYS A 12 14.16 20.29 -12.51
C LYS A 12 14.79 18.98 -12.08
N ILE A 13 14.55 18.59 -10.84
CA ILE A 13 14.82 17.25 -10.35
C ILE A 13 13.92 16.31 -11.17
N VAL A 14 14.40 15.94 -12.36
CA VAL A 14 13.86 14.84 -13.15
C VAL A 14 14.37 13.57 -12.49
N GLN A 15 13.72 13.17 -11.39
CA GLN A 15 13.88 11.83 -10.86
C GLN A 15 13.30 10.87 -11.91
N LYS A 16 14.19 10.23 -12.66
CA LYS A 16 13.85 9.11 -13.55
C LYS A 16 13.08 8.05 -12.75
N ARG A 17 11.88 7.68 -13.21
CA ARG A 17 11.03 6.63 -12.60
C ARG A 17 11.77 5.28 -12.52
N PRO A 18 12.01 4.73 -11.32
CA PRO A 18 12.32 3.32 -11.15
C PRO A 18 11.01 2.52 -11.13
N LYS A 19 11.04 1.29 -11.65
CA LYS A 19 9.88 0.39 -11.70
C LYS A 19 9.24 0.23 -10.32
N THR A 20 7.93 0.47 -10.22
CA THR A 20 7.15 0.33 -8.99
C THR A 20 7.04 -1.15 -8.60
N ASP A 21 7.40 -1.48 -7.36
CA ASP A 21 7.02 -2.76 -6.77
C ASP A 21 5.59 -2.68 -6.24
N ARG A 22 4.79 -3.57 -6.80
CA ARG A 22 3.32 -3.64 -6.76
C ARG A 22 2.80 -4.16 -5.42
N PHE A 23 2.37 -3.27 -4.53
CA PHE A 23 1.66 -3.61 -3.29
C PHE A 23 0.54 -2.59 -3.02
N SER A 24 -0.58 -2.73 -3.73
CA SER A 24 -1.75 -1.84 -3.64
C SER A 24 -2.90 -2.37 -2.76
N ALA A 25 -2.80 -3.58 -2.19
CA ALA A 25 -3.82 -4.16 -1.30
C ALA A 25 -3.20 -4.76 -0.02
N PRO A 26 -3.93 -4.75 1.12
CA PRO A 26 -3.55 -5.53 2.29
C PRO A 26 -3.55 -7.02 1.91
N PHE A 27 -2.43 -7.70 2.15
CA PHE A 27 -2.31 -9.14 1.96
C PHE A 27 -2.59 -9.82 3.30
N LEU A 28 -3.71 -10.55 3.40
CA LEU A 28 -3.83 -11.60 4.42
C LEU A 28 -2.88 -12.73 4.02
N ILE A 29 -1.95 -13.06 4.91
CA ILE A 29 -1.03 -14.17 4.73
C ILE A 29 -1.20 -15.07 5.96
N PHE A 30 -1.46 -16.36 5.72
CA PHE A 30 -1.53 -17.36 6.76
C PHE A 30 -0.27 -18.20 6.70
N LEU A 31 0.40 -18.37 7.84
CA LEU A 31 1.53 -19.30 7.95
C LEU A 31 1.11 -20.45 8.85
N HIS A 32 1.01 -21.63 8.25
CA HIS A 32 0.66 -22.85 8.96
C HIS A 32 1.92 -23.45 9.60
N LEU A 33 1.90 -23.61 10.93
CA LEU A 33 3.07 -23.98 11.73
C LEU A 33 3.60 -25.40 11.46
N ASN A 34 2.78 -26.31 10.91
CA ASN A 34 3.11 -27.73 10.79
C ASN A 34 3.12 -28.32 9.37
N GLN A 35 2.97 -27.52 8.31
CA GLN A 35 3.14 -28.02 6.94
C GLN A 35 4.46 -27.55 6.32
N GLN A 36 5.41 -28.48 6.23
CA GLN A 36 6.69 -28.29 5.54
C GLN A 36 6.57 -28.13 4.00
N ASN A 37 5.37 -28.24 3.42
CA ASN A 37 5.19 -28.40 1.96
C ASN A 37 4.45 -27.28 1.22
N ILE A 38 4.05 -26.18 1.88
CA ILE A 38 3.37 -25.06 1.18
C ILE A 38 4.34 -23.93 0.80
N TYR A 39 5.49 -23.85 1.46
CA TYR A 39 6.37 -22.69 1.37
C TYR A 39 7.80 -23.11 1.04
N HIS A 40 8.33 -22.61 -0.08
CA HIS A 40 9.72 -22.81 -0.49
C HIS A 40 10.37 -21.44 -0.74
N PRO A 41 11.44 -21.06 -0.02
CA PRO A 41 12.04 -19.72 -0.09
C PRO A 41 12.44 -19.28 -1.51
N ASN A 42 12.92 -20.23 -2.31
CA ASN A 42 13.36 -19.97 -3.69
C ASN A 42 12.21 -19.77 -4.69
N ASP A 43 10.97 -20.04 -4.27
CA ASP A 43 9.78 -19.84 -5.10
C ASP A 43 9.16 -18.45 -4.90
N GLU A 44 9.73 -17.54 -4.09
CA GLU A 44 9.06 -16.29 -3.71
C GLU A 44 9.15 -15.13 -4.73
N PHE A 45 8.09 -14.30 -4.70
CA PHE A 45 7.86 -13.02 -5.40
C PHE A 45 8.03 -12.91 -6.91
N ASN A 46 8.49 -13.95 -7.60
CA ASN A 46 8.49 -13.97 -9.06
C ASN A 46 7.06 -14.15 -9.62
N LYS A 47 6.87 -13.84 -10.91
CA LYS A 47 5.56 -13.90 -11.59
C LYS A 47 4.90 -15.29 -11.49
N LYS A 48 5.70 -16.36 -11.43
CA LYS A 48 5.25 -17.75 -11.33
C LYS A 48 4.72 -18.08 -9.93
N ALA A 49 5.38 -17.58 -8.89
CA ALA A 49 4.93 -17.63 -7.50
C ALA A 49 3.55 -17.01 -7.32
N ARG A 50 3.40 -15.77 -7.81
CA ARG A 50 2.14 -15.02 -7.73
C ARG A 50 1.01 -15.73 -8.48
N ALA A 51 1.32 -16.33 -9.64
CA ALA A 51 0.36 -17.13 -10.39
C ALA A 51 -0.04 -18.41 -9.63
N LYS A 52 0.90 -19.10 -9.00
CA LYS A 52 0.64 -20.30 -8.18
C LYS A 52 -0.19 -19.96 -6.94
N LEU A 53 0.11 -18.84 -6.27
CA LEU A 53 -0.66 -18.35 -5.13
C LEU A 53 -2.08 -17.95 -5.54
N LYS A 54 -2.25 -17.31 -6.71
CA LYS A 54 -3.57 -17.02 -7.28
C LYS A 54 -4.38 -18.29 -7.52
N LEU A 55 -3.77 -19.29 -8.18
CA LEU A 55 -4.41 -20.59 -8.42
C LEU A 55 -4.75 -21.35 -7.13
N TRP A 56 -3.93 -21.20 -6.09
CA TRP A 56 -4.23 -21.76 -4.77
C TRP A 56 -5.41 -21.02 -4.12
N LYS A 57 -5.39 -19.69 -4.12
CA LYS A 57 -6.47 -18.85 -3.58
C LYS A 57 -7.81 -19.17 -4.23
N ASP A 58 -7.84 -19.38 -5.55
CA ASP A 58 -9.04 -19.71 -6.32
C ASP A 58 -9.58 -21.14 -6.01
N LYS A 59 -8.77 -22.01 -5.39
CA LYS A 59 -9.13 -23.39 -5.04
C LYS A 59 -9.53 -23.58 -3.57
N VAL A 60 -9.16 -22.65 -2.68
CA VAL A 60 -9.54 -22.73 -1.26
C VAL A 60 -11.01 -22.36 -1.12
N GLN A 61 -11.84 -23.29 -0.66
CA GLN A 61 -13.26 -23.03 -0.44
C GLN A 61 -13.47 -22.13 0.78
N ILE A 62 -14.55 -21.33 0.79
CA ILE A 62 -14.91 -20.45 1.93
C ILE A 62 -15.04 -21.23 3.26
N SER A 63 -15.47 -22.49 3.20
CA SER A 63 -15.52 -23.38 4.37
C SER A 63 -14.14 -23.66 4.97
N ASP A 64 -13.11 -23.78 4.12
CA ASP A 64 -11.73 -24.03 4.55
C ASP A 64 -11.14 -22.80 5.24
N TRP A 65 -11.55 -21.60 4.81
CA TRP A 65 -11.15 -20.33 5.43
C TRP A 65 -11.64 -20.22 6.87
N ASN A 66 -12.93 -20.48 7.13
CA ASN A 66 -13.47 -20.43 8.48
C ASN A 66 -12.81 -21.47 9.38
N LEU A 67 -12.54 -22.67 8.86
CA LEU A 67 -11.81 -23.70 9.62
C LEU A 67 -10.41 -23.21 9.99
N LEU A 68 -9.64 -22.64 9.05
CA LEU A 68 -8.31 -22.11 9.31
C LEU A 68 -8.31 -20.98 10.36
N LEU A 69 -9.31 -20.11 10.32
CA LEU A 69 -9.45 -19.00 11.29
C LEU A 69 -9.70 -19.47 12.72
N THR A 70 -10.33 -20.63 12.89
CA THR A 70 -10.63 -21.23 14.20
C THR A 70 -9.52 -22.10 14.78
N ARG A 71 -8.48 -22.40 14.00
CA ARG A 71 -7.41 -23.31 14.41
C ARG A 71 -6.38 -22.61 15.29
N ALA A 72 -6.09 -23.21 16.45
CA ALA A 72 -5.07 -22.72 17.38
C ALA A 72 -3.62 -22.96 16.91
N ASP A 73 -3.41 -23.87 15.95
CA ASP A 73 -2.09 -24.17 15.36
C ASP A 73 -1.78 -23.34 14.09
N VAL A 74 -2.58 -22.30 13.85
CA VAL A 74 -2.41 -21.37 12.72
C VAL A 74 -2.06 -19.99 13.29
N VAL A 75 -0.96 -19.42 12.81
CA VAL A 75 -0.62 -18.02 13.11
C VAL A 75 -1.30 -17.12 12.09
N LYS A 76 -2.14 -16.23 12.59
CA LYS A 76 -2.93 -15.27 11.84
C LYS A 76 -2.24 -13.92 11.91
N PHE A 77 -1.84 -13.39 10.76
CA PHE A 77 -1.31 -12.04 10.70
C PHE A 77 -1.83 -11.27 9.50
N VAL A 78 -1.72 -9.95 9.59
CA VAL A 78 -2.10 -9.04 8.52
C VAL A 78 -1.05 -7.97 8.38
N VAL A 79 -0.77 -7.59 7.14
CA VAL A 79 0.10 -6.45 6.84
C VAL A 79 -0.78 -5.25 6.51
N VAL A 80 -0.65 -4.21 7.32
CA VAL A 80 -1.36 -2.94 7.15
C VAL A 80 -0.40 -1.85 6.69
N ARG A 81 -0.96 -0.75 6.17
CA ARG A 81 -0.20 0.42 5.75
C ARG A 81 -0.91 1.67 6.21
N HIS A 82 -0.17 2.76 6.41
CA HIS A 82 -0.77 4.06 6.71
C HIS A 82 -1.82 4.41 5.63
N PRO A 83 -3.09 4.68 5.99
CA PRO A 83 -4.20 4.80 5.05
C PRO A 83 -3.99 5.85 3.94
N LEU A 84 -3.46 7.03 4.29
CA LEU A 84 -3.17 8.08 3.31
C LEU A 84 -2.01 7.71 2.37
N THR A 85 -1.07 6.92 2.85
CA THR A 85 0.08 6.41 2.08
C THR A 85 -0.41 5.37 1.07
N ARG A 86 -1.35 4.51 1.48
CA ARG A 86 -2.07 3.58 0.60
C ARG A 86 -2.85 4.34 -0.47
N PHE A 87 -3.60 5.38 -0.10
CA PHE A 87 -4.34 6.22 -1.04
C PHE A 87 -3.44 6.79 -2.15
N VAL A 88 -2.33 7.44 -1.78
CA VAL A 88 -1.35 7.97 -2.75
C VAL A 88 -0.73 6.85 -3.58
N SER A 89 -0.44 5.70 -2.99
CA SER A 89 0.13 4.56 -3.70
C SER A 89 -0.82 3.98 -4.74
N VAL A 90 -2.13 3.94 -4.45
CA VAL A 90 -3.15 3.49 -5.42
C VAL A 90 -3.26 4.50 -6.55
N TRP A 91 -3.28 5.80 -6.22
CA TRP A 91 -3.26 6.86 -7.23
C TRP A 91 -2.07 6.73 -8.18
N ASP A 92 -0.87 6.60 -7.60
CA ASP A 92 0.36 6.52 -8.37
C ASP A 92 0.41 5.28 -9.26
N ASP A 93 -0.01 4.11 -8.76
CA ASP A 93 0.07 2.84 -9.49
C ASP A 93 -1.01 2.70 -10.59
N HIS A 94 -2.25 3.14 -10.33
CA HIS A 94 -3.37 2.92 -11.25
C HIS A 94 -3.62 4.08 -12.22
N PHE A 95 -3.23 5.30 -11.84
CA PHE A 95 -3.57 6.50 -12.62
C PHE A 95 -2.38 7.17 -13.27
N CYS A 96 -1.17 6.60 -13.16
CA CYS A 96 -0.08 7.02 -14.03
C CYS A 96 -0.42 6.77 -15.52
N ARG A 97 -0.02 7.71 -16.38
CA ARG A 97 -0.43 7.72 -17.80
C ARG A 97 -0.05 6.45 -18.55
N ASN A 98 1.19 5.99 -18.36
CA ASN A 98 1.76 4.85 -19.08
C ASN A 98 1.60 3.51 -18.34
N CYS A 99 0.64 3.44 -17.42
CA CYS A 99 0.42 2.27 -16.58
C CYS A 99 -0.78 1.48 -17.08
N ASP A 100 -0.56 0.18 -17.24
CA ASP A 100 -1.51 -0.77 -17.82
C ASP A 100 -2.32 -1.43 -16.69
N HIS A 101 -3.26 -0.66 -16.13
CA HIS A 101 -4.13 -1.09 -15.05
C HIS A 101 -5.60 -0.95 -15.47
N PRO A 102 -6.49 -1.86 -15.00
CA PRO A 102 -7.92 -1.74 -15.22
C PRO A 102 -8.39 -0.37 -14.74
N LYS A 103 -9.10 0.35 -15.60
CA LYS A 103 -9.72 1.63 -15.23
C LYS A 103 -10.88 1.34 -14.27
N ASP A 104 -10.99 2.12 -13.19
CA ASP A 104 -12.22 2.12 -12.39
C ASP A 104 -13.31 2.77 -13.24
N PRO A 105 -14.41 2.05 -13.57
CA PRO A 105 -15.44 2.52 -14.50
C PRO A 105 -16.14 3.81 -14.03
N PHE A 106 -16.12 4.10 -12.72
CA PHE A 106 -16.73 5.32 -12.18
C PHE A 106 -15.79 6.52 -12.31
N LEU A 107 -14.49 6.27 -12.31
CA LEU A 107 -13.47 7.30 -12.50
C LEU A 107 -13.19 7.57 -13.98
N GLU A 108 -13.62 6.70 -14.91
CA GLU A 108 -13.45 6.91 -16.35
C GLU A 108 -14.01 8.25 -16.84
N LYS A 109 -15.12 8.70 -16.26
CA LYS A 109 -15.76 9.99 -16.60
C LYS A 109 -14.98 11.21 -16.11
N LYS A 110 -14.08 11.02 -15.12
CA LYS A 110 -13.24 12.05 -14.52
C LYS A 110 -11.81 12.04 -15.05
N ILE A 111 -11.47 11.12 -15.95
CA ILE A 111 -10.14 11.06 -16.57
C ILE A 111 -9.95 12.28 -17.46
N ILE A 112 -8.89 13.05 -17.19
CA ILE A 112 -8.44 14.13 -18.07
C ILE A 112 -7.62 13.49 -19.20
N LEU A 113 -8.04 13.75 -20.44
CA LEU A 113 -7.29 13.40 -21.65
C LEU A 113 -6.36 14.56 -22.07
N ASP A 114 -5.54 15.07 -21.15
CA ASP A 114 -4.46 15.99 -21.52
C ASP A 114 -3.24 15.15 -21.90
N ASP A 115 -2.81 15.28 -23.16
CA ASP A 115 -1.69 14.52 -23.70
C ASP A 115 -0.35 14.78 -23.01
N ASN A 116 -0.23 15.91 -22.31
CA ASN A 116 0.97 16.28 -21.57
C ASN A 116 0.92 15.92 -20.09
N ALA A 117 -0.23 15.50 -19.56
CA ALA A 117 -0.36 15.18 -18.15
C ALA A 117 0.34 13.86 -17.79
N GLU A 118 1.06 13.85 -16.66
CA GLU A 118 1.72 12.63 -16.17
C GLU A 118 0.74 11.58 -15.64
N TYR A 119 -0.42 12.03 -15.17
CA TYR A 119 -1.48 11.22 -14.57
C TYR A 119 -2.80 11.41 -15.30
N LYS A 120 -3.61 10.34 -15.36
CA LYS A 120 -4.95 10.30 -15.96
C LYS A 120 -5.98 11.07 -15.13
N ILE A 121 -5.75 11.21 -13.82
CA ILE A 121 -6.54 12.02 -12.88
C ILE A 121 -5.56 12.68 -11.90
N SER A 122 -5.78 13.93 -11.55
CA SER A 122 -4.95 14.58 -10.52
C SER A 122 -5.27 14.03 -9.12
N LEU A 123 -4.30 14.09 -8.20
CA LEU A 123 -4.52 13.65 -6.82
C LEU A 123 -5.67 14.42 -6.13
N PRO A 124 -5.84 15.75 -6.30
CA PRO A 124 -6.98 16.48 -5.74
C PRO A 124 -8.35 16.02 -6.28
N GLU A 125 -8.45 15.75 -7.59
CA GLU A 125 -9.69 15.25 -8.20
C GLU A 125 -10.05 13.86 -7.70
N LEU A 126 -9.05 12.98 -7.57
CA LEU A 126 -9.25 11.65 -7.00
C LEU A 126 -9.65 11.73 -5.52
N ALA A 127 -9.00 12.59 -4.73
CA ALA A 127 -9.33 12.77 -3.32
C ALA A 127 -10.78 13.22 -3.14
N GLN A 128 -11.24 14.15 -3.99
CA GLN A 128 -12.62 14.59 -4.01
C GLN A 128 -13.57 13.45 -4.40
N ALA A 129 -13.26 12.71 -5.46
CA ALA A 129 -14.08 11.57 -5.90
C ALA A 129 -14.22 10.48 -4.82
N VAL A 130 -13.16 10.18 -4.06
CA VAL A 130 -13.20 9.21 -2.95
C VAL A 130 -14.09 9.70 -1.82
N VAL A 131 -13.97 10.98 -1.43
CA VAL A 131 -14.79 11.58 -0.38
C VAL A 131 -16.27 11.62 -0.78
N ASP A 132 -16.56 11.92 -2.04
CA ASP A 132 -17.91 11.97 -2.58
C ASP A 132 -18.49 10.56 -2.86
N GLN A 133 -17.71 9.50 -2.57
CA GLN A 133 -18.06 8.09 -2.80
C GLN A 133 -18.38 7.79 -4.27
N GLU A 134 -17.74 8.51 -5.19
CA GLU A 134 -17.85 8.34 -6.64
C GLU A 134 -16.80 7.38 -7.19
N THR A 135 -16.49 6.33 -6.42
CA THR A 135 -15.56 5.26 -6.78
C THR A 135 -16.21 3.92 -6.52
N SER A 136 -16.03 2.94 -7.41
CA SER A 136 -16.60 1.59 -7.22
C SER A 136 -15.68 0.59 -6.58
N THR A 137 -14.44 0.99 -6.31
CA THR A 137 -13.39 0.07 -5.93
C THR A 137 -13.15 0.08 -4.43
N ASP A 138 -13.16 -1.10 -3.82
CA ASP A 138 -12.73 -1.37 -2.44
C ASP A 138 -11.30 -0.86 -2.15
N MET A 139 -10.54 -0.52 -3.21
CA MET A 139 -9.20 0.04 -3.17
C MET A 139 -9.10 1.35 -2.39
N PHE A 140 -10.16 2.16 -2.37
CA PHE A 140 -10.23 3.43 -1.64
C PHE A 140 -11.04 3.34 -0.35
N GLU A 141 -11.68 2.20 -0.12
CA GLU A 141 -12.46 1.98 1.08
C GLU A 141 -11.53 1.85 2.29
N SER A 142 -12.07 2.15 3.47
CA SER A 142 -11.41 1.91 4.76
C SER A 142 -10.90 0.47 4.83
N GLN A 143 -9.68 0.27 5.35
CA GLN A 143 -9.14 -1.07 5.58
C GLN A 143 -10.01 -1.89 6.53
N LEU A 144 -10.83 -1.24 7.36
CA LEU A 144 -11.78 -1.90 8.25
C LEU A 144 -13.05 -2.37 7.55
N ASN A 145 -13.43 -1.71 6.46
CA ASN A 145 -14.60 -2.10 5.69
C ASN A 145 -14.22 -3.13 4.61
N ALA A 146 -13.10 -2.92 3.92
CA ALA A 146 -12.61 -3.80 2.86
C ALA A 146 -11.96 -5.10 3.39
N CYS A 147 -11.52 -5.12 4.65
CA CYS A 147 -10.96 -6.31 5.29
C CYS A 147 -11.67 -6.61 6.61
N ARG A 148 -11.86 -7.90 6.89
CA ARG A 148 -12.38 -8.48 8.14
C ARG A 148 -11.44 -8.27 9.34
N LEU A 149 -10.69 -7.16 9.37
CA LEU A 149 -9.72 -6.81 10.42
C LEU A 149 -10.35 -6.89 11.82
N CYS A 150 -11.63 -6.50 11.91
CA CYS A 150 -12.40 -6.52 13.16
C CYS A 150 -13.01 -7.90 13.49
N GLU A 151 -13.12 -8.80 12.53
CA GLU A 151 -13.80 -10.10 12.71
C GLU A 151 -12.82 -11.25 12.97
N ILE A 152 -11.52 -11.01 12.79
CA ILE A 152 -10.47 -12.00 12.95
C ILE A 152 -9.58 -11.58 14.11
N GLU A 153 -9.41 -12.48 15.07
CA GLU A 153 -8.41 -12.34 16.12
C GLU A 153 -7.03 -12.67 15.54
N TYR A 154 -6.32 -11.61 15.11
CA TYR A 154 -4.94 -11.73 14.63
C TYR A 154 -3.96 -11.88 15.79
N ASP A 155 -3.00 -12.77 15.62
CA ASP A 155 -1.86 -12.90 16.52
C ASP A 155 -0.87 -11.75 16.33
N TYR A 156 -0.74 -11.24 15.10
CA TYR A 156 0.16 -10.14 14.75
C TYR A 156 -0.45 -9.18 13.71
N ILE A 157 -0.27 -7.88 13.91
CA ILE A 157 -0.54 -6.83 12.92
C ILE A 157 0.81 -6.21 12.57
N LEU A 158 1.26 -6.39 11.34
CA LEU A 158 2.55 -5.91 10.85
C LEU A 158 2.31 -4.62 10.09
N LYS A 159 3.13 -3.60 10.31
CA LYS A 159 3.04 -2.35 9.56
C LYS A 159 4.03 -2.41 8.40
N LEU A 160 3.58 -2.01 7.22
CA LEU A 160 4.45 -1.96 6.05
C LEU A 160 5.60 -0.96 6.27
N GLU A 161 5.37 0.07 7.10
CA GLU A 161 6.37 1.03 7.54
C GLU A 161 7.42 0.43 8.49
N THR A 162 7.22 -0.75 9.10
CA THR A 162 8.21 -1.41 9.99
C THR A 162 8.47 -2.84 9.57
N ILE A 163 8.13 -3.19 8.33
CA ILE A 163 8.13 -4.57 7.84
C ILE A 163 9.51 -5.22 7.84
N ASP A 164 10.57 -4.42 7.74
CA ASP A 164 11.97 -4.83 7.86
C ASP A 164 12.32 -5.32 9.27
N GLN A 165 11.53 -4.98 10.27
CA GLN A 165 11.68 -5.40 11.66
C GLN A 165 10.61 -6.42 12.05
N ASP A 166 9.35 -6.15 11.67
CA ASP A 166 8.19 -6.97 12.02
C ASP A 166 8.28 -8.38 11.39
N PHE A 167 8.71 -8.45 10.13
CA PHE A 167 8.74 -9.72 9.42
C PHE A 167 9.83 -10.67 9.95
N PRO A 168 11.11 -10.23 10.15
CA PRO A 168 12.10 -11.07 10.82
C PRO A 168 11.68 -11.51 12.22
N TYR A 169 11.04 -10.62 12.99
CA TYR A 169 10.50 -10.97 14.31
C TYR A 169 9.45 -12.08 14.22
N LEU A 170 8.48 -11.96 13.32
CA LEU A 170 7.47 -12.98 13.08
C LEU A 170 8.12 -14.31 12.68
N MET A 171 9.05 -14.28 11.72
CA MET A 171 9.76 -15.50 11.29
C MET A 171 10.52 -16.18 12.43
N ALA A 172 11.16 -15.42 13.31
CA ALA A 172 11.82 -15.94 14.49
C ALA A 172 10.83 -16.66 15.44
N LYS A 173 9.64 -16.07 15.65
CA LYS A 173 8.57 -16.69 16.45
C LYS A 173 8.05 -17.99 15.85
N LEU A 174 8.08 -18.12 14.52
CA LEU A 174 7.70 -19.34 13.81
C LEU A 174 8.83 -20.38 13.72
N GLY A 175 10.04 -20.09 14.22
CA GLY A 175 11.20 -20.95 14.07
C GLY A 175 11.74 -21.03 12.63
N ARG A 176 11.56 -19.97 11.82
CA ARG A 176 11.85 -19.92 10.37
C ARG A 176 12.84 -18.81 10.00
N LEU A 177 13.98 -18.76 10.69
CA LEU A 177 15.01 -17.73 10.51
C LEU A 177 15.67 -17.72 9.12
N ASP A 178 15.54 -18.82 8.38
CA ASP A 178 16.04 -19.05 7.02
C ASP A 178 15.43 -18.12 5.95
N ASN A 179 14.31 -17.43 6.25
CA ASN A 179 13.49 -16.72 5.26
C ASN A 179 13.37 -15.19 5.48
N SER A 180 14.20 -14.60 6.35
CA SER A 180 13.99 -13.22 6.81
C SER A 180 14.70 -12.13 5.98
N LYS A 181 15.70 -12.47 5.17
CA LYS A 181 16.64 -11.47 4.62
C LYS A 181 16.30 -10.91 3.23
N GLU A 182 15.35 -11.47 2.49
CA GLU A 182 15.21 -11.16 1.05
C GLU A 182 13.81 -10.73 0.57
N LEU A 183 12.83 -10.56 1.46
CA LEU A 183 11.45 -10.41 0.99
C LEU A 183 11.08 -8.98 0.54
N ILE A 184 11.74 -7.96 1.10
CA ILE A 184 11.44 -6.55 0.80
C ILE A 184 12.74 -5.78 0.70
N SER A 185 12.92 -5.08 -0.43
CA SER A 185 14.14 -4.32 -0.66
C SER A 185 14.25 -3.12 0.32
N PRO A 186 15.46 -2.79 0.81
CA PRO A 186 15.67 -1.61 1.66
C PRO A 186 15.15 -0.32 1.04
N GLU A 187 15.25 -0.18 -0.29
CA GLU A 187 14.75 0.97 -1.03
C GLU A 187 13.22 1.09 -0.95
N THR A 188 12.53 -0.06 -1.02
CA THR A 188 11.07 -0.11 -0.90
C THR A 188 10.64 0.31 0.49
N VAL A 189 11.28 -0.22 1.54
CA VAL A 189 11.04 0.16 2.94
C VAL A 189 11.31 1.64 3.15
N HIS A 190 12.45 2.15 2.68
CA HIS A 190 12.82 3.55 2.81
C HIS A 190 11.80 4.48 2.15
N ARG A 191 11.31 4.13 0.95
CA ARG A 191 10.27 4.89 0.25
C ARG A 191 8.97 4.92 1.04
N ILE A 192 8.55 3.78 1.60
CA ILE A 192 7.29 3.66 2.36
C ILE A 192 7.36 4.47 3.65
N LYS A 193 8.52 4.48 4.33
CA LYS A 193 8.80 5.29 5.54
C LYS A 193 8.97 6.80 5.24
N ASN A 194 9.07 7.22 3.98
CA ASN A 194 9.44 8.60 3.63
C ASN A 194 8.27 9.58 3.82
N ALA A 195 8.08 10.05 5.04
CA ALA A 195 7.01 11.02 5.37
C ALA A 195 7.09 12.32 4.54
N ASN A 196 8.30 12.76 4.16
CA ASN A 196 8.48 13.99 3.36
C ASN A 196 7.97 13.82 1.93
N LEU A 197 8.17 12.63 1.32
CA LEU A 197 7.61 12.31 0.01
C LEU A 197 6.08 12.44 0.03
N TYR A 198 5.43 11.89 1.05
CA TYR A 198 3.96 11.98 1.15
C TYR A 198 3.48 13.38 1.51
N SER A 199 4.23 14.14 2.30
CA SER A 199 3.94 15.55 2.57
C SER A 199 3.88 16.38 1.29
N PHE A 200 4.78 16.13 0.34
CA PHE A 200 4.73 16.78 -0.99
C PHE A 200 3.42 16.50 -1.72
N PHE A 201 2.93 15.27 -1.71
CA PHE A 201 1.64 14.92 -2.33
C PHE A 201 0.46 15.60 -1.62
N PHE A 202 0.43 15.56 -0.29
CA PHE A 202 -0.64 16.23 0.48
C PHE A 202 -0.56 17.76 0.40
N ALA A 203 0.59 18.33 0.00
CA ALA A 203 0.71 19.75 -0.28
C ALA A 203 -0.19 20.20 -1.43
N THR A 204 -0.48 19.31 -2.39
CA THR A 204 -1.32 19.59 -3.57
C THR A 204 -2.82 19.67 -3.26
N LEU A 205 -3.26 19.14 -2.10
CA LEU A 205 -4.66 19.15 -1.69
C LEU A 205 -5.04 20.48 -1.04
N ALA A 206 -6.23 20.98 -1.37
CA ALA A 206 -6.84 22.07 -0.62
C ALA A 206 -7.06 21.66 0.85
N PRO A 207 -7.02 22.59 1.82
CA PRO A 207 -7.20 22.26 3.23
C PRO A 207 -8.49 21.48 3.53
N SER A 208 -9.61 21.83 2.87
CA SER A 208 -10.88 21.12 2.99
C SER A 208 -10.81 19.69 2.44
N GLN A 209 -10.18 19.48 1.29
CA GLN A 209 -10.00 18.16 0.69
C GLN A 209 -9.16 17.25 1.58
N LEU A 210 -8.03 17.75 2.10
CA LEU A 210 -7.18 17.00 3.01
C LEU A 210 -7.94 16.65 4.30
N ASN A 211 -8.68 17.58 4.87
CA ASN A 211 -9.49 17.32 6.06
C ASN A 211 -10.56 16.27 5.81
N ASN A 212 -11.28 16.34 4.70
CA ASN A 212 -12.30 15.36 4.38
C ASN A 212 -11.70 13.97 4.14
N LEU A 213 -10.55 13.90 3.44
CA LEU A 213 -9.82 12.64 3.24
C LEU A 213 -9.32 12.05 4.56
N LEU A 214 -8.86 12.89 5.50
CA LEU A 214 -8.49 12.46 6.85
C LEU A 214 -9.69 11.92 7.63
N GLN A 215 -10.84 12.57 7.55
CA GLN A 215 -12.07 12.10 8.19
C GLN A 215 -12.52 10.75 7.61
N HIS A 216 -12.41 10.57 6.28
CA HIS A 216 -12.71 9.32 5.59
C HIS A 216 -11.89 8.14 6.15
N TYR A 217 -10.61 8.35 6.46
CA TYR A 217 -9.72 7.32 7.01
C TYR A 217 -9.52 7.37 8.53
N LEU A 218 -10.27 8.19 9.27
CA LEU A 218 -10.03 8.42 10.70
C LEU A 218 -10.13 7.13 11.53
N ARG A 219 -11.08 6.25 11.18
CA ARG A 219 -11.24 4.97 11.89
C ARG A 219 -10.03 4.05 11.70
N ASP A 220 -9.50 3.97 10.47
CA ASP A 220 -8.30 3.19 10.18
C ASP A 220 -7.09 3.73 10.97
N LEU A 221 -6.92 5.05 10.98
CA LEU A 221 -5.83 5.71 11.69
C LEU A 221 -5.87 5.38 13.18
N ASN A 222 -7.03 5.55 13.80
CA ASN A 222 -7.21 5.31 15.24
C ASN A 222 -7.01 3.84 15.61
N LEU A 223 -7.57 2.90 14.84
CA LEU A 223 -7.46 1.48 15.18
C LEU A 223 -6.02 0.98 15.06
N LEU A 224 -5.31 1.40 14.02
CA LEU A 224 -3.95 0.93 13.72
C LEU A 224 -2.86 1.77 14.40
N GLY A 225 -3.25 2.77 15.20
CA GLY A 225 -2.34 3.66 15.93
C GLY A 225 -1.49 4.56 15.02
N TYR A 226 -1.98 4.87 13.83
CA TYR A 226 -1.32 5.82 12.92
C TYR A 226 -1.67 7.26 13.26
N THR A 227 -0.77 8.18 12.97
CA THR A 227 -0.94 9.61 13.25
C THR A 227 -0.73 10.45 12.00
N PHE A 228 -1.41 11.60 11.93
CA PHE A 228 -1.16 12.60 10.90
C PHE A 228 -1.00 13.99 11.50
N ASN A 229 0.15 14.63 11.26
CA ASN A 229 0.38 16.01 11.65
C ASN A 229 -0.16 16.93 10.55
N GLN A 230 -1.35 17.51 10.77
CA GLN A 230 -2.00 18.38 9.78
C GLN A 230 -1.18 19.62 9.42
N ALA A 231 -0.55 20.26 10.41
CA ALA A 231 0.22 21.48 10.19
C ALA A 231 1.45 21.25 9.30
N LYS A 232 2.12 20.10 9.47
CA LYS A 232 3.30 19.71 8.68
C LYS A 232 2.96 18.83 7.47
N LYS A 233 1.70 18.40 7.35
CA LYS A 233 1.23 17.38 6.40
C LYS A 233 2.06 16.09 6.45
N LEU A 234 2.46 15.65 7.64
CA LEU A 234 3.33 14.49 7.85
C LEU A 234 2.55 13.29 8.38
N ILE A 235 2.84 12.12 7.81
CA ILE A 235 2.38 10.80 8.29
C ILE A 235 3.29 10.29 9.41
N GLY A 236 2.76 9.47 10.32
CA GLY A 236 3.49 8.89 11.46
C GLY A 236 2.72 7.78 12.18
N GLY A 237 3.16 7.41 13.38
CA GLY A 237 2.50 6.41 14.23
C GLY A 237 2.94 4.97 13.96
N TRP A 238 4.23 4.77 13.69
CA TRP A 238 4.87 3.46 13.55
C TRP A 238 6.20 3.38 14.31
N GLU A 239 6.41 4.31 15.24
CA GLU A 239 7.57 4.33 16.15
C GLU A 239 7.25 3.62 17.48
#